data_AF-A0A0B2VR36-F1
#
_entry.id   AF-A0A0B2VR36-F1
#
_cell.length_a   1.000
_cell.length_b   1.000
_cell.length_c   1.000
_cell.angle_alpha   90.00
_cell.angle_beta   90.00
_cell.angle_gamma   90.00
#
_symmetry.space_group_name_H-M   'P 1'
#
loop_
_entity.id
_entity.type
_entity.pdbx_description
1 polymer ?
#
loop_
_entity_poly.entity_id
_entity_poly.type
_entity_poly.pdbx_seq_one_letter_code
_entity_poly.pdbx_strand_id
1 'polypeptide(L)'
;MSSLKAWDGQSPPVQKHQLGKSILIQDLHLPNFGKFREKRAQQERELLFKKDLLNDANAEFATRPDDCPSHVPTVNEVIGRSLAQIGSYGELDNKQQKVALIDDDLCINCGKCYMTCNDSGYQAITFDKVTHRAFVTDDCTGCTLCYSVCPIPECIKMVERKTPHEPNRGIPPCSEPTTTVTDGKVTVHTN
;
A
#
# COMPACT_ATOMS: atom_id res chain seq x y z
N MET A 1 4.69 -9.06 -23.47
CA MET A 1 4.39 -7.62 -23.44
C MET A 1 5.28 -6.97 -22.40
N SER A 2 6.35 -6.29 -22.82
CA SER A 2 7.33 -5.68 -21.91
C SER A 2 6.83 -4.36 -21.34
N SER A 3 5.99 -3.63 -22.09
CA SER A 3 5.43 -2.33 -21.66
C SER A 3 4.38 -2.45 -20.55
N LEU A 4 3.64 -3.57 -20.50
CA LEU A 4 2.53 -3.81 -19.56
C LEU A 4 2.91 -4.63 -18.31
N LYS A 5 4.20 -4.74 -17.98
CA LYS A 5 4.65 -5.58 -16.84
C LYS A 5 4.09 -5.15 -15.48
N ALA A 6 3.78 -3.86 -15.31
CA ALA A 6 3.24 -3.33 -14.07
C ALA A 6 1.73 -3.58 -13.88
N TRP A 7 1.03 -4.05 -14.92
CA TRP A 7 -0.39 -4.33 -14.86
C TRP A 7 -0.66 -5.62 -14.08
N ASP A 8 -1.73 -5.61 -13.30
CA ASP A 8 -2.25 -6.83 -12.68
C ASP A 8 -3.31 -7.43 -13.60
N GLY A 9 -2.87 -8.34 -14.48
CA GLY A 9 -3.71 -8.91 -15.52
C GLY A 9 -4.21 -7.84 -16.50
N GLN A 10 -5.51 -7.52 -16.43
CA GLN A 10 -6.15 -6.49 -17.27
C GLN A 10 -6.31 -5.15 -16.55
N SER A 11 -5.88 -5.05 -15.29
CA SER A 11 -5.99 -3.85 -14.49
C SER A 11 -4.71 -3.02 -14.58
N PRO A 12 -4.77 -1.75 -15.06
CA PRO A 12 -3.62 -0.85 -15.00
C PRO A 12 -3.26 -0.54 -13.54
N PRO A 13 -2.00 -0.16 -13.27
CA PRO A 13 -1.62 0.39 -11.98
C PRO A 13 -2.54 1.55 -11.59
N VAL A 14 -3.06 1.51 -10.35
CA VAL A 14 -3.95 2.56 -9.87
C VAL A 14 -3.18 3.87 -9.75
N GLN A 15 -3.55 4.84 -10.59
CA GLN A 15 -3.03 6.20 -10.49
C GLN A 15 -3.73 6.95 -9.35
N LYS A 16 -3.01 7.92 -8.76
CA LYS A 16 -3.59 8.81 -7.74
C LYS A 16 -4.78 9.57 -8.32
N HIS A 17 -5.95 9.39 -7.72
CA HIS A 17 -7.20 9.91 -8.24
C HIS A 17 -8.18 10.25 -7.12
N GLN A 18 -9.17 11.09 -7.45
CA GLN A 18 -10.34 11.34 -6.63
C GLN A 18 -11.57 11.18 -7.50
N LEU A 19 -12.51 10.31 -7.10
CA LEU A 19 -13.71 9.98 -7.89
C LEU A 19 -13.39 9.54 -9.32
N GLY A 20 -12.34 8.74 -9.50
CA GLY A 20 -11.84 8.26 -10.79
C GLY A 20 -11.11 9.29 -11.66
N LYS A 21 -10.98 10.56 -11.23
CA LYS A 21 -10.28 11.62 -11.96
C LYS A 21 -8.86 11.79 -11.44
N SER A 22 -7.89 11.90 -12.33
CA SER A 22 -6.51 12.19 -11.97
C SER A 22 -6.41 13.53 -11.24
N ILE A 23 -5.56 13.57 -10.23
CA ILE A 23 -5.30 14.79 -9.46
C ILE A 23 -4.23 15.65 -10.16
N LEU A 24 -4.42 16.97 -10.13
CA LEU A 24 -3.47 17.93 -10.73
C LEU A 24 -2.22 18.14 -9.89
N ILE A 25 -2.40 18.23 -8.57
CA ILE A 25 -1.33 18.43 -7.58
C ILE A 25 -1.33 17.22 -6.65
N GLN A 26 -0.17 16.60 -6.51
CA GLN A 26 0.06 15.44 -5.62
C GLN A 26 0.75 15.90 -4.33
N ASP A 27 0.61 15.12 -3.26
CA ASP A 27 1.33 15.24 -1.98
C ASP A 27 1.10 16.59 -1.28
N LEU A 28 -0.07 17.17 -1.49
CA LEU A 28 -0.45 18.44 -0.89
C LEU A 28 -0.90 18.30 0.57
N HIS A 29 -1.22 17.07 0.99
CA HIS A 29 -1.68 16.73 2.35
C HIS A 29 -2.94 17.51 2.80
N LEU A 30 -3.72 18.02 1.83
CA LEU A 30 -4.97 18.75 2.05
C LEU A 30 -6.18 17.87 1.65
N PRO A 31 -7.13 17.62 2.57
CA PRO A 31 -8.36 16.88 2.26
C PRO A 31 -9.29 17.61 1.29
N ASN A 32 -10.21 16.86 0.67
CA ASN A 32 -11.13 17.36 -0.35
C ASN A 32 -12.46 17.92 0.20
N PHE A 33 -12.47 18.48 1.41
CA PHE A 33 -13.69 19.04 2.03
C PHE A 33 -13.45 20.36 2.77
N GLY A 34 -14.53 21.10 2.99
CA GLY A 34 -14.53 22.38 3.74
C GLY A 34 -13.51 23.40 3.22
N LYS A 35 -12.82 24.06 4.16
CA LYS A 35 -11.80 25.08 3.88
C LYS A 35 -10.58 24.52 3.13
N PHE A 36 -10.30 23.23 3.27
CA PHE A 36 -9.16 22.58 2.60
C PHE A 36 -9.40 22.47 1.10
N ARG A 37 -10.64 22.17 0.69
CA ARG A 37 -11.04 22.16 -0.72
C ARG A 37 -10.87 23.51 -1.39
N GLU A 38 -11.19 24.61 -0.70
CA GLU A 38 -11.00 25.96 -1.22
C GLU A 38 -9.53 26.29 -1.44
N LYS A 39 -8.66 25.95 -0.46
CA LYS A 39 -7.21 26.12 -0.58
C LYS A 39 -6.63 25.30 -1.73
N ARG A 40 -7.06 24.04 -1.87
CA ARG A 40 -6.66 23.17 -2.97
C ARG A 40 -7.07 23.76 -4.33
N ALA A 41 -8.30 24.26 -4.45
CA ALA A 41 -8.79 24.90 -5.67
C ALA A 41 -8.02 26.20 -6.02
N GLN A 42 -7.58 26.96 -5.01
CA GLN A 42 -6.72 28.12 -5.24
C GLN A 42 -5.38 27.72 -5.86
N GLN A 43 -4.72 26.70 -5.30
CA GLN A 43 -3.43 26.22 -5.82
C GLN A 43 -3.56 25.56 -7.19
N GLU A 44 -4.62 24.79 -7.42
CA GLU A 44 -4.90 24.22 -8.75
C GLU A 44 -5.13 25.33 -9.79
N ARG A 45 -5.83 26.41 -9.43
CA ARG A 45 -6.01 27.58 -10.31
C ARG A 45 -4.68 28.27 -10.61
N GLU A 46 -3.84 28.46 -9.60
CA GLU A 46 -2.50 29.04 -9.79
C GLU A 46 -1.62 28.19 -10.69
N LEU A 47 -1.66 26.86 -10.54
CA LEU A 47 -0.94 25.93 -11.40
C LEU A 47 -1.44 26.03 -12.84
N LEU A 48 -2.76 25.99 -13.04
CA LEU A 48 -3.36 26.10 -14.37
C LEU A 48 -3.06 27.45 -15.03
N PHE A 49 -3.04 28.55 -14.27
CA PHE A 49 -2.67 29.87 -14.78
C PHE A 49 -1.21 29.95 -15.23
N LYS A 50 -0.31 29.27 -14.51
CA LYS A 50 1.12 29.20 -14.86
C LYS A 50 1.39 28.21 -15.99
N LYS A 51 0.53 27.21 -16.18
CA LYS A 51 0.70 26.18 -17.21
C LYS A 51 0.39 26.77 -18.57
N ASP A 52 1.35 26.69 -19.49
CA ASP A 52 1.09 26.99 -20.88
C ASP A 52 0.18 25.91 -21.48
N LEU A 53 -1.05 26.29 -21.82
CA LEU A 53 -2.08 25.40 -22.34
C LEU A 53 -1.84 25.01 -23.81
N LEU A 54 -1.01 25.76 -24.53
CA LEU A 54 -0.72 25.55 -25.95
C LEU A 54 0.59 24.77 -26.16
N ASN A 55 1.32 24.46 -25.08
CA ASN A 55 2.54 23.70 -25.16
C ASN A 55 2.24 22.20 -25.28
N ASP A 56 2.25 21.70 -26.52
CA ASP A 56 1.99 20.31 -26.87
C ASP A 56 3.20 19.38 -26.67
N ALA A 57 4.31 19.86 -26.08
CA ALA A 57 5.53 19.05 -25.89
C ALA A 57 5.30 17.74 -25.09
N ASN A 58 4.23 17.69 -24.28
CA ASN A 58 3.82 16.51 -23.50
C ASN A 58 2.45 15.97 -23.94
N ALA A 59 1.93 16.39 -25.09
CA ALA A 59 0.66 15.88 -25.62
C ALA A 59 0.88 14.50 -26.22
N GLU A 60 0.89 13.47 -25.38
CA GLU A 60 0.87 12.09 -25.84
C GLU A 60 -0.56 11.71 -26.21
N PHE A 61 -0.80 11.47 -27.51
CA PHE A 61 -2.04 10.85 -27.97
C PHE A 61 -2.04 9.38 -27.54
N ALA A 62 -3.22 8.80 -27.29
CA ALA A 62 -3.31 7.41 -26.85
C ALA A 62 -2.67 6.47 -27.89
N THR A 63 -1.52 5.89 -27.54
CA THR A 63 -0.82 4.91 -28.37
C THR A 63 -1.07 3.51 -27.83
N ARG A 64 -1.23 2.54 -28.73
CA ARG A 64 -1.27 1.12 -28.36
C ARG A 64 0.11 0.71 -27.81
N PRO A 65 0.19 0.06 -26.63
CA PRO A 65 1.48 -0.21 -25.97
C PRO A 65 2.36 -1.20 -26.73
N ASP A 66 1.81 -2.37 -27.08
CA ASP A 66 2.53 -3.44 -27.79
C ASP A 66 1.62 -4.03 -28.89
N ASP A 67 2.12 -4.11 -30.13
CA ASP A 67 1.36 -4.63 -31.28
C ASP A 67 1.48 -6.16 -31.44
N CYS A 68 2.58 -6.76 -30.97
CA CYS A 68 2.85 -8.19 -31.13
C CYS A 68 3.41 -8.78 -29.82
N PRO A 69 2.65 -9.61 -29.07
CA PRO A 69 3.22 -10.34 -27.95
C PRO A 69 4.27 -11.33 -28.46
N SER A 70 5.45 -11.36 -27.83
CA SER A 70 6.53 -12.28 -28.20
C SER A 70 6.19 -13.76 -27.97
N HIS A 71 5.41 -14.03 -26.92
CA HIS A 71 4.92 -15.36 -26.54
C HIS A 71 3.60 -15.20 -25.80
N VAL A 72 2.59 -15.97 -26.20
CA VAL A 72 1.30 -16.07 -25.51
C VAL A 72 1.26 -17.43 -24.84
N PRO A 73 1.18 -17.50 -23.50
CA PRO A 73 1.28 -18.77 -22.80
C PRO A 73 0.07 -19.66 -23.13
N THR A 74 0.34 -20.94 -23.37
CA THR A 74 -0.72 -21.94 -23.49
C THR A 74 -1.31 -22.30 -22.13
N VAL A 75 -2.49 -22.93 -22.11
CA VAL A 75 -3.12 -23.39 -20.86
C VAL A 75 -2.19 -24.32 -20.07
N ASN A 76 -1.46 -25.19 -20.76
CA ASN A 76 -0.53 -26.13 -20.11
C ASN A 76 0.64 -25.44 -19.41
N GLU A 77 1.06 -24.26 -19.87
CA GLU A 77 2.18 -23.51 -19.27
C GLU A 77 1.78 -22.76 -17.98
N VAL A 78 0.50 -22.50 -17.78
CA VAL A 78 0.00 -21.79 -16.59
C VAL A 78 -0.47 -22.74 -15.49
N ILE A 79 -0.81 -23.99 -15.83
CA ILE A 79 -1.22 -25.01 -14.86
C ILE A 79 -0.10 -25.21 -13.82
N GLY A 80 -0.44 -25.02 -12.55
CA GLY A 80 0.47 -25.26 -11.43
C GLY A 80 1.49 -24.15 -11.13
N ARG A 81 1.49 -23.03 -11.87
CA ARG A 81 2.50 -21.96 -11.71
C ARG A 81 2.56 -21.35 -10.29
N SER A 82 1.42 -21.26 -9.60
CA SER A 82 1.35 -20.70 -8.25
C SER A 82 1.67 -21.69 -7.13
N LEU A 83 1.86 -22.99 -7.42
CA LEU A 83 2.10 -24.00 -6.40
C LEU A 83 3.41 -23.76 -5.64
N ALA A 84 4.41 -23.14 -6.28
CA ALA A 84 5.67 -22.77 -5.64
C ALA A 84 5.55 -21.68 -4.55
N GLN A 85 4.39 -21.00 -4.45
CA GLN A 85 4.11 -19.98 -3.43
C GLN A 85 3.34 -20.54 -2.23
N ILE A 86 2.97 -21.84 -2.25
CA ILE A 86 2.17 -22.50 -1.22
C ILE A 86 3.09 -23.43 -0.43
N GLY A 87 3.11 -23.29 0.88
CA GLY A 87 3.98 -24.05 1.77
C GLY A 87 3.46 -24.10 3.20
N SER A 88 4.23 -24.71 4.10
CA SER A 88 3.93 -24.69 5.54
C SER A 88 4.23 -23.32 6.16
N TYR A 89 3.65 -23.02 7.32
CA TYR A 89 3.93 -21.76 8.03
C TYR A 89 5.42 -21.57 8.37
N GLY A 90 6.15 -22.66 8.63
CA GLY A 90 7.58 -22.60 8.94
C GLY A 90 8.47 -22.18 7.77
N GLU A 91 7.95 -22.24 6.54
CA GLU A 91 8.65 -21.77 5.32
C GLU A 91 8.49 -20.25 5.12
N LEU A 92 7.62 -19.59 5.89
CA LEU A 92 7.40 -18.15 5.82
C LEU A 92 8.47 -17.42 6.66
N ASP A 93 9.08 -16.38 6.08
CA ASP A 93 10.11 -15.58 6.75
C ASP A 93 9.49 -14.55 7.70
N ASN A 94 9.48 -14.86 9.00
CA ASN A 94 9.00 -13.96 10.05
C ASN A 94 9.89 -12.72 10.27
N LYS A 95 11.04 -12.61 9.61
CA LYS A 95 11.89 -11.41 9.65
C LYS A 95 11.51 -10.39 8.58
N GLN A 96 10.86 -10.82 7.49
CA GLN A 96 10.43 -9.94 6.40
C GLN A 96 9.09 -9.27 6.72
N GLN A 97 9.10 -8.41 7.74
CA GLN A 97 7.92 -7.70 8.19
C GLN A 97 7.60 -6.49 7.31
N LYS A 98 6.31 -6.18 7.18
CA LYS A 98 5.80 -5.03 6.44
C LYS A 98 5.01 -4.11 7.34
N VAL A 99 4.86 -2.86 6.95
CA VAL A 99 4.00 -1.86 7.62
C VAL A 99 3.07 -1.22 6.61
N ALA A 100 1.92 -0.75 7.07
CA ALA A 100 0.97 -0.05 6.23
C ALA A 100 1.45 1.38 5.95
N LEU A 101 1.30 1.83 4.71
CA LEU A 101 1.50 3.20 4.27
C LEU A 101 0.20 3.70 3.63
N ILE A 102 -0.32 4.82 4.12
CA ILE A 102 -1.57 5.42 3.62
C ILE A 102 -1.21 6.54 2.66
N ASP A 103 -1.76 6.50 1.45
CA ASP A 103 -1.66 7.57 0.46
C ASP A 103 -2.77 8.61 0.71
N ASP A 104 -2.36 9.80 1.13
CA ASP A 104 -3.26 10.92 1.44
C ASP A 104 -4.07 11.40 0.23
N ASP A 105 -3.49 11.29 -0.97
CA ASP A 105 -4.11 11.77 -2.19
C ASP A 105 -5.25 10.87 -2.67
N LEU A 106 -5.23 9.59 -2.29
CA LEU A 106 -6.30 8.62 -2.54
C LEU A 106 -7.32 8.54 -1.40
N CYS A 107 -6.91 8.95 -0.19
CA CYS A 107 -7.75 8.86 1.00
C CYS A 107 -9.05 9.68 0.87
N ILE A 108 -10.17 9.08 1.29
CA ILE A 108 -11.49 9.73 1.36
C ILE A 108 -11.93 10.03 2.80
N ASN A 109 -10.99 10.00 3.76
CA ASN A 109 -11.20 10.43 5.14
C ASN A 109 -12.29 9.67 5.91
N CYS A 110 -12.57 8.41 5.55
CA CYS A 110 -13.66 7.64 6.16
C CYS A 110 -13.34 7.06 7.55
N GLY A 111 -12.07 6.98 7.94
CA GLY A 111 -11.63 6.47 9.25
C GLY A 111 -11.79 4.96 9.46
N LYS A 112 -12.16 4.17 8.43
CA LYS A 112 -12.31 2.71 8.57
C LYS A 112 -11.02 2.01 8.98
N CYS A 113 -9.89 2.41 8.39
CA CYS A 113 -8.57 1.92 8.78
C CYS A 113 -8.27 2.18 10.27
N TYR A 114 -8.58 3.39 10.75
CA TYR A 114 -8.43 3.79 12.14
C TYR A 114 -9.30 2.93 13.08
N MET A 115 -10.61 2.82 12.79
CA MET A 115 -11.53 2.01 13.60
C MET A 115 -11.10 0.55 13.67
N THR A 116 -10.75 -0.06 12.54
CA THR A 116 -10.31 -1.46 12.50
C THR A 116 -8.99 -1.67 13.24
N CYS A 117 -8.04 -0.74 13.14
CA CYS A 117 -6.79 -0.86 13.89
C CYS A 117 -7.01 -0.70 15.39
N ASN A 118 -7.97 0.13 15.81
CA ASN A 118 -8.30 0.32 17.21
C ASN A 118 -9.01 -0.89 17.82
N ASP A 119 -10.12 -1.33 17.22
CA ASP A 119 -11.01 -2.31 17.85
C ASP A 119 -10.67 -3.75 17.46
N SER A 120 -9.80 -3.95 16.46
CA SER A 120 -9.42 -5.27 15.95
C SER A 120 -7.93 -5.42 15.69
N GLY A 121 -7.11 -4.46 16.13
CA GLY A 121 -5.68 -4.43 15.86
C GLY A 121 -4.86 -3.95 17.05
N TYR A 122 -3.95 -3.02 16.77
CA TYR A 122 -2.86 -2.59 17.66
C TYR A 122 -2.88 -1.09 17.97
N GLN A 123 -4.00 -0.39 17.70
CA GLN A 123 -4.16 1.04 17.95
C GLN A 123 -3.05 1.91 17.30
N ALA A 124 -2.46 1.42 16.19
CA ALA A 124 -1.26 1.96 15.57
C ALA A 124 -1.54 3.01 14.48
N ILE A 125 -2.77 3.53 14.40
CA ILE A 125 -3.16 4.57 13.45
C ILE A 125 -3.67 5.76 14.24
N THR A 126 -3.12 6.94 13.98
CA THR A 126 -3.68 8.20 14.49
C THR A 126 -4.63 8.80 13.45
N PHE A 127 -5.68 9.45 13.92
CA PHE A 127 -6.68 10.08 13.05
C PHE A 127 -6.87 11.53 13.45
N ASP A 128 -6.52 12.44 12.54
CA ASP A 128 -6.55 13.87 12.85
C ASP A 128 -8.00 14.38 12.97
N LYS A 129 -8.28 15.15 14.02
CA LYS A 129 -9.62 15.63 14.35
C LYS A 129 -10.14 16.70 13.40
N VAL A 130 -9.25 17.39 12.68
CA VAL A 130 -9.62 18.50 11.80
C VAL A 130 -9.61 18.07 10.34
N THR A 131 -8.50 17.45 9.90
CA THR A 131 -8.31 17.01 8.51
C THR A 131 -8.88 15.63 8.25
N HIS A 132 -9.21 14.85 9.30
CA HIS A 132 -9.66 13.45 9.16
C HIS A 132 -8.67 12.60 8.35
N ARG A 133 -7.37 12.91 8.44
CA ARG A 133 -6.30 12.13 7.82
C ARG A 133 -5.81 11.07 8.80
N ALA A 134 -5.56 9.89 8.26
CA ALA A 134 -5.06 8.75 9.01
C ALA A 134 -3.54 8.63 8.83
N PHE A 135 -2.79 8.50 9.91
CA PHE A 135 -1.35 8.30 9.89
C PHE A 135 -0.97 7.02 10.62
N VAL A 136 -0.18 6.18 9.97
CA VAL A 136 0.32 4.94 10.56
C VAL A 136 1.55 5.27 11.41
N THR A 137 1.59 4.74 12.63
CA THR A 137 2.69 4.89 13.59
C THR A 137 3.65 3.69 13.51
N ASP A 138 4.80 3.79 14.18
CA ASP A 138 5.82 2.73 14.21
C ASP A 138 5.37 1.45 14.94
N ASP A 139 4.28 1.55 15.72
CA ASP A 139 3.63 0.43 16.41
C ASP A 139 2.89 -0.51 15.44
N CYS A 140 2.81 -0.16 14.15
CA CYS A 140 2.17 -0.99 13.15
C CYS A 140 2.85 -2.36 13.04
N THR A 141 2.07 -3.44 13.20
CA THR A 141 2.58 -4.82 13.12
C THR A 141 2.48 -5.44 11.73
N GLY A 142 1.91 -4.73 10.75
CA GLY A 142 1.75 -5.28 9.41
C GLY A 142 0.60 -6.28 9.25
N CYS A 143 -0.34 -6.36 10.20
CA CYS A 143 -1.45 -7.33 10.17
C CYS A 143 -2.39 -7.20 8.95
N THR A 144 -2.26 -6.14 8.15
CA THR A 144 -2.97 -5.92 6.87
C THR A 144 -4.49 -5.70 6.99
N LEU A 145 -5.08 -5.73 8.20
CA LEU A 145 -6.52 -5.49 8.38
C LEU A 145 -7.00 -4.12 7.85
N CYS A 146 -6.21 -3.07 8.06
CA CYS A 146 -6.55 -1.73 7.57
C CYS A 146 -6.62 -1.65 6.04
N TYR A 147 -5.71 -2.34 5.34
CA TYR A 147 -5.72 -2.48 3.88
C TYR A 147 -7.00 -3.16 3.41
N SER A 148 -7.37 -4.27 4.03
CA SER A 148 -8.53 -5.08 3.64
C SER A 148 -9.88 -4.37 3.79
N VAL A 149 -10.01 -3.39 4.70
CA VAL A 149 -11.25 -2.64 4.93
C VAL A 149 -11.30 -1.30 4.21
N CYS A 150 -10.21 -0.88 3.56
CA CYS A 150 -10.16 0.40 2.88
C CYS A 150 -11.07 0.38 1.65
N PRO A 151 -12.01 1.35 1.52
CA PRO A 151 -12.94 1.36 0.39
C PRO A 151 -12.30 1.82 -0.93
N ILE A 152 -11.06 2.33 -0.89
CA ILE A 152 -10.35 2.84 -2.06
C ILE A 152 -9.20 1.87 -2.39
N PRO A 153 -9.18 1.28 -3.59
CA PRO A 153 -8.11 0.37 -4.00
C PRO A 153 -6.78 1.11 -4.03
N GLU A 154 -5.71 0.43 -3.60
CA GLU A 154 -4.34 0.96 -3.56
C GLU A 154 -4.13 2.23 -2.69
N CYS A 155 -5.14 2.68 -1.93
CA CYS A 155 -4.99 3.80 -1.00
C CYS A 155 -4.07 3.45 0.18
N ILE A 156 -4.04 2.19 0.59
CA ILE A 156 -3.10 1.68 1.58
C ILE A 156 -2.17 0.70 0.86
N LYS A 157 -0.88 0.74 1.16
CA LYS A 157 0.12 -0.19 0.63
C LYS A 157 0.91 -0.82 1.76
N MET A 158 1.27 -2.10 1.61
CA MET A 158 2.14 -2.79 2.56
C MET A 158 3.59 -2.65 2.09
N VAL A 159 4.36 -1.79 2.75
CA VAL A 159 5.76 -1.51 2.44
C VAL A 159 6.69 -2.23 3.42
N GLU A 160 7.93 -2.50 3.01
CA GLU A 160 8.92 -3.14 3.88
C GLU A 160 9.18 -2.31 5.14
N ARG A 161 9.21 -2.99 6.30
CA ARG A 161 9.53 -2.34 7.57
C ARG A 161 11.02 -2.00 7.60
N LYS A 162 11.35 -0.72 7.81
CA LYS A 162 12.74 -0.26 7.90
C LYS A 162 13.37 -0.51 9.27
N THR A 163 12.55 -0.63 10.31
CA THR A 163 12.99 -0.87 11.69
C THR A 163 12.90 -2.36 12.05
N PRO A 164 13.74 -2.87 12.96
CA PRO A 164 13.57 -4.21 13.51
C PRO A 164 12.15 -4.40 14.07
N HIS A 165 11.58 -5.58 13.85
CA HIS A 165 10.27 -5.92 14.41
C HIS A 165 10.45 -6.67 15.73
N GLU A 166 9.98 -6.07 16.81
CA GLU A 166 9.96 -6.67 18.14
C GLU A 166 8.50 -6.99 18.52
N PRO A 167 8.13 -8.27 18.67
CA PRO A 167 6.77 -8.65 19.06
C PRO A 167 6.43 -8.17 20.46
N ASN A 168 5.35 -7.40 20.61
CA ASN A 168 4.86 -6.96 21.91
C ASN A 168 4.27 -8.17 22.68
N ARG A 169 4.96 -8.59 23.75
CA ARG A 169 4.55 -9.72 24.61
C ARG A 169 3.61 -9.32 25.75
N GLY A 170 3.45 -8.02 26.03
CA GLY A 170 2.70 -7.49 27.17
C GLY A 170 3.39 -7.72 28.52
N ILE A 171 3.68 -8.97 28.86
CA ILE A 171 4.43 -9.38 30.06
C ILE A 171 5.79 -9.93 29.58
N PRO A 172 6.91 -9.59 30.24
CA PRO A 172 8.21 -10.13 29.88
C PRO A 172 8.22 -11.65 30.02
N PRO A 173 8.81 -12.39 29.07
CA PRO A 173 8.90 -13.85 29.17
C PRO A 173 9.78 -14.25 30.37
N CYS A 174 9.37 -15.28 31.11
CA CYS A 174 10.14 -15.78 32.28
C CYS A 174 11.53 -16.33 31.90
N SER A 175 11.67 -16.84 30.68
CA SER A 175 12.96 -17.15 30.04
C SER A 175 12.85 -16.86 28.55
N GLU A 176 13.91 -16.33 27.94
CA GLU A 176 13.96 -16.14 26.48
C GLU A 176 14.24 -17.50 25.83
N PRO A 177 13.31 -18.05 25.03
CA PRO A 177 13.58 -19.28 24.31
C PRO A 177 14.68 -19.04 23.28
N THR A 178 15.84 -19.67 23.47
CA THR A 178 16.92 -19.62 22.48
C THR A 178 16.50 -20.48 21.30
N THR A 179 16.16 -19.82 20.20
CA THR A 179 15.71 -20.50 18.99
C THR A 179 16.91 -20.73 18.07
N THR A 180 17.37 -21.97 17.95
CA THR A 180 18.43 -22.36 17.02
C THR A 180 17.81 -22.96 15.77
N VAL A 181 18.24 -22.47 14.60
CA VAL A 181 17.85 -23.02 13.30
C VAL A 181 19.04 -23.80 12.74
N THR A 182 18.92 -25.13 12.73
CA THR A 182 19.88 -26.05 12.09
C THR A 182 19.13 -26.86 11.05
N ASP A 183 19.65 -26.89 9.82
CA ASP A 183 19.09 -27.65 8.68
C ASP A 183 17.59 -27.38 8.42
N GLY A 184 17.16 -26.11 8.50
CA GLY A 184 15.78 -25.70 8.27
C GLY A 184 14.80 -26.13 9.37
N LYS A 185 15.28 -26.77 10.44
CA LYS A 185 14.48 -27.17 11.60
C LYS A 185 14.66 -26.17 12.73
N VAL A 186 13.55 -25.52 13.10
CA VAL A 186 13.51 -24.59 14.23
C VAL A 186 13.46 -25.40 15.53
N THR A 187 14.52 -25.32 16.32
CA THR A 187 14.59 -25.92 17.66
C THR A 187 14.52 -24.82 18.71
N VAL A 188 13.57 -24.94 19.63
CA VAL A 188 13.31 -23.95 20.68
C VAL A 188 13.83 -24.52 21.99
N HIS A 189 14.92 -23.95 22.51
CA HIS A 189 15.47 -24.31 23.80
C HIS A 189 14.92 -23.36 24.87
N THR A 190 14.18 -23.91 25.84
CA THR A 190 13.79 -23.19 27.06
C THR A 190 14.82 -23.50 28.14
N ASN A 191 15.50 -22.48 28.66
CA ASN A 191 16.15 -22.58 29.98
C ASN A 191 15.08 -22.55 31.07
#